data_AF-A0A0C9R0R1-F1
#
_entry.id   AF-A0A0C9R0R1-F1
#
_cell.length_a   1.000
_cell.length_b   1.000
_cell.length_c   1.000
_cell.angle_alpha   90.00
_cell.angle_beta   90.00
_cell.angle_gamma   90.00
#
_symmetry.space_group_name_H-M   'P 1'
#
loop_
_entity.id
_entity.type
_entity.pdbx_description
1 polymer ?
#
loop_
_entity_poly.entity_id
_entity_poly.type
_entity_poly.pdbx_seq_one_letter_code
_entity_poly.pdbx_strand_id
1 'polypeptide(L)'
;TGQGVVLDRSCYSDFVFLEAMYKNGYISRGADSVYYEIRQNTIDELLKPHLVIYLDCPVEAVKQRIKARNIDYEVNSKVFTDTYLKDIETFYKQHFLKDISSHAEILVYDWTAGGETEVVVEDIERIDFGQFEVDHHNKKMKDWRFPLEAEWCEARIKYCNEKSTLMNYFNVPRYDVPELVRDADSSKVFRDVWFNAPGMKYRPGYNEDMGDTGLLTKTTIGLNRPL
;
A
#
# COMPACT_ATOMS: atom_id res chain seq x y z
N THR A 1 10.93 0.57 -17.56
CA THR A 1 11.41 1.95 -17.78
C THR A 1 12.68 2.24 -16.99
N GLY A 2 12.99 1.49 -15.91
CA GLY A 2 14.19 1.73 -15.11
C GLY A 2 14.14 3.03 -14.29
N GLN A 3 12.97 3.66 -14.21
CA GLN A 3 12.76 4.90 -13.48
C GLN A 3 12.42 4.59 -12.01
N GLY A 4 12.97 5.39 -11.10
CA GLY A 4 12.57 5.35 -9.69
C GLY A 4 11.09 5.73 -9.53
N VAL A 5 10.45 5.17 -8.50
CA VAL A 5 9.05 5.40 -8.18
C VAL A 5 8.94 5.86 -6.72
N VAL A 6 8.26 6.98 -6.51
CA VAL A 6 7.90 7.46 -5.17
C VAL A 6 6.47 7.01 -4.87
N LEU A 7 6.28 6.40 -3.70
CA LEU A 7 4.97 5.97 -3.22
C LEU A 7 4.59 6.80 -1.98
N ASP A 8 3.39 7.37 -1.95
CA ASP A 8 2.80 7.88 -0.70
C ASP A 8 2.32 6.69 0.12
N ARG A 9 3.01 6.43 1.24
CA ARG A 9 2.76 5.34 2.19
C ARG A 9 2.72 3.96 1.53
N SER A 10 3.76 3.17 1.78
CA SER A 10 3.79 1.78 1.34
C SER A 10 2.89 0.89 2.22
N CYS A 11 2.50 -0.27 1.66
CA CYS A 11 1.75 -1.30 2.39
C CYS A 11 2.47 -1.79 3.66
N TYR A 12 3.80 -1.68 3.73
CA TYR A 12 4.57 -2.02 4.94
C TYR A 12 4.25 -1.11 6.13
N SER A 13 3.77 0.11 5.89
CA SER A 13 3.39 1.06 6.93
C SER A 13 1.91 1.04 7.31
N ASP A 14 1.09 0.29 6.57
CA ASP A 14 -0.37 0.32 6.71
C ASP A 14 -0.85 -0.16 8.10
N PHE A 15 -0.16 -1.13 8.70
CA PHE A 15 -0.52 -1.68 10.01
C PHE A 15 -0.54 -0.62 11.12
N VAL A 16 0.20 0.48 10.95
CA VAL A 16 0.21 1.60 11.90
C VAL A 16 -1.20 2.18 12.08
N PHE A 17 -1.96 2.29 11.00
CA PHE A 17 -3.33 2.81 11.06
C PHE A 17 -4.28 1.80 11.70
N LEU A 18 -4.15 0.52 11.35
CA LEU A 18 -4.93 -0.55 11.95
C LEU A 18 -4.73 -0.60 13.47
N GLU A 19 -3.48 -0.66 13.91
CA GLU A 19 -3.11 -0.72 15.33
C GLU A 19 -3.61 0.49 16.11
N ALA A 20 -3.46 1.69 15.54
CA ALA A 20 -4.01 2.90 16.15
C ALA A 20 -5.55 2.83 16.24
N MET A 21 -6.25 2.35 15.21
CA MET A 21 -7.70 2.23 15.23
C MET A 21 -8.19 1.15 16.21
N TYR A 22 -7.50 0.00 16.27
CA TYR A 22 -7.80 -1.08 17.19
C TYR A 22 -7.58 -0.66 18.65
N LYS A 23 -6.44 -0.02 18.94
CA LYS A 23 -6.12 0.50 20.27
C LYS A 23 -7.13 1.53 20.77
N ASN A 24 -7.71 2.33 19.87
CA ASN A 24 -8.75 3.31 20.20
C ASN A 24 -10.18 2.73 20.13
N GLY A 25 -10.35 1.42 19.89
CA GLY A 25 -11.64 0.73 19.94
C GLY A 25 -12.53 0.94 18.72
N TYR A 26 -12.00 1.40 17.59
CA TYR A 26 -12.76 1.57 16.35
C TYR A 26 -12.87 0.30 15.51
N ILE A 27 -11.97 -0.66 15.74
CA ILE A 27 -11.91 -1.94 15.02
C ILE A 27 -12.12 -3.08 16.02
N SER A 28 -12.86 -4.12 15.61
CA SER A 28 -13.03 -5.31 16.44
C SER A 28 -11.76 -6.16 16.47
N ARG A 29 -11.59 -6.95 17.54
CA ARG A 29 -10.51 -7.94 17.61
C ARG A 29 -10.57 -8.97 16.47
N GLY A 30 -11.76 -9.26 15.95
CA GLY A 30 -11.95 -10.15 14.81
C GLY A 30 -11.31 -9.56 13.55
N ALA A 31 -11.60 -8.30 13.23
CA ALA A 31 -11.04 -7.64 12.06
C ALA A 31 -9.52 -7.45 12.16
N ASP A 32 -9.00 -7.10 13.34
CA ASP A 32 -7.55 -7.08 13.59
C ASP A 32 -6.89 -8.44 13.30
N SER A 33 -7.49 -9.53 13.78
CA SER A 33 -7.01 -10.89 13.51
C SER A 33 -7.02 -11.23 12.01
N VAL A 34 -8.07 -10.84 11.27
CA VAL A 34 -8.18 -11.09 9.83
C VAL A 34 -7.11 -10.30 9.06
N TYR A 35 -6.87 -9.05 9.45
CA TYR A 35 -5.82 -8.23 8.83
C TYR A 35 -4.45 -8.91 8.89
N TYR A 36 -4.05 -9.39 10.08
CA TYR A 36 -2.74 -10.02 10.23
C TYR A 36 -2.61 -11.35 9.49
N GLU A 37 -3.70 -12.10 9.33
CA GLU A 37 -3.71 -13.32 8.51
C GLU A 37 -3.54 -12.99 7.02
N ILE A 38 -4.25 -11.98 6.52
CA ILE A 38 -4.08 -11.50 5.13
C ILE A 38 -2.66 -10.97 4.94
N ARG A 39 -2.15 -10.16 5.88
CA ARG A 39 -0.81 -9.59 5.82
C ARG A 39 0.25 -10.70 5.77
N GLN A 40 0.14 -11.74 6.59
CA GLN A 40 1.07 -12.86 6.60
C GLN A 40 1.10 -13.63 5.27
N ASN A 41 -0.02 -13.66 4.54
CA ASN A 41 -0.11 -14.33 3.23
C ASN A 41 0.35 -13.47 2.06
N THR A 42 0.46 -12.14 2.24
CA THR A 42 0.63 -11.20 1.12
C THR A 42 1.92 -10.38 1.19
N ILE A 43 2.38 -10.01 2.39
CA ILE A 43 3.44 -9.00 2.55
C ILE A 43 4.81 -9.49 2.06
N ASP A 44 5.05 -10.79 2.14
CA ASP A 44 6.30 -11.44 1.72
C ASP A 44 6.37 -11.65 0.20
N GLU A 45 5.24 -11.49 -0.51
CA GLU A 45 5.20 -11.56 -1.97
C GLU A 45 5.73 -10.27 -2.63
N LEU A 46 5.88 -9.18 -1.86
CA LEU A 46 6.30 -7.87 -2.33
C LEU A 46 7.74 -7.57 -1.90
N LEU A 47 8.44 -6.77 -2.70
CA LEU A 47 9.77 -6.26 -2.36
C LEU A 47 9.65 -5.02 -1.47
N LYS A 48 10.41 -4.99 -0.38
CA LYS A 48 10.47 -3.84 0.53
C LYS A 48 11.14 -2.63 -0.14
N PRO A 49 10.79 -1.39 0.22
CA PRO A 49 11.41 -0.21 -0.39
C PRO A 49 12.92 -0.12 -0.10
N HIS A 50 13.64 0.56 -0.99
CA HIS A 50 15.06 0.89 -0.82
C HIS A 50 15.29 1.97 0.26
N LEU A 51 14.40 2.97 0.25
CA LEU A 51 14.48 4.17 1.08
C LEU A 51 13.09 4.48 1.65
N VAL A 52 13.06 4.88 2.91
CA VAL A 52 11.89 5.40 3.61
C VAL A 52 12.20 6.82 4.07
N ILE A 53 11.38 7.77 3.65
CA ILE A 53 11.47 9.17 4.09
C ILE A 53 10.33 9.39 5.09
N TYR A 54 10.70 9.66 6.34
CA TYR A 54 9.76 9.93 7.41
C TYR A 54 9.75 11.43 7.76
N LEU A 55 8.58 12.04 7.66
CA LEU A 55 8.37 13.44 7.97
C LEU A 55 7.82 13.54 9.40
N ASP A 56 8.68 13.86 10.35
CA ASP A 56 8.31 13.99 11.75
C ASP A 56 7.55 15.31 11.96
N CYS A 57 6.36 15.23 12.55
CA CYS A 57 5.53 16.40 12.79
C CYS A 57 4.73 16.18 14.09
N PRO A 58 4.81 17.09 15.07
CA PRO A 58 4.12 16.91 16.34
C PRO A 58 2.61 16.97 16.12
N VAL A 59 1.87 16.19 16.93
CA VAL A 59 0.40 16.06 16.85
C VAL A 59 -0.32 17.42 16.88
N GLU A 60 0.17 18.37 17.66
CA GLU A 60 -0.43 19.71 17.70
C GLU A 60 -0.34 20.44 16.36
N ALA A 61 0.81 20.36 15.68
CA ALA A 61 0.99 20.95 14.36
C ALA A 61 0.14 20.23 13.31
N VAL A 62 0.05 18.89 13.38
CA VAL A 62 -0.82 18.09 12.50
C VAL A 62 -2.29 18.51 12.66
N LYS A 63 -2.78 18.65 13.90
CA LYS A 63 -4.15 19.10 14.17
C LYS A 63 -4.44 20.50 13.67
N GLN A 64 -3.50 21.43 13.87
CA GLN A 64 -3.63 22.80 13.35
C GLN A 64 -3.73 22.79 11.81
N ARG A 65 -2.92 21.98 11.13
CA ARG A 65 -2.95 21.85 9.66
C ARG A 65 -4.24 21.20 9.15
N ILE A 66 -4.75 20.17 9.83
CA ILE A 66 -6.05 19.55 9.48
C ILE A 66 -7.17 20.57 9.61
N LYS A 67 -7.20 21.33 10.72
CA LYS A 67 -8.19 22.40 10.92
C LYS A 67 -8.06 23.52 9.89
N ALA A 68 -6.84 23.92 9.53
CA ALA A 68 -6.60 24.95 8.52
C ALA A 68 -7.04 24.50 7.11
N ARG A 69 -6.84 23.21 6.77
CA ARG A 69 -7.31 22.61 5.52
C ARG A 69 -8.85 22.52 5.46
N ASN A 70 -9.50 22.44 6.62
CA ASN A 70 -10.95 22.55 6.82
C ASN A 70 -11.79 21.61 5.92
N ILE A 71 -11.35 20.35 5.81
CA ILE A 71 -12.13 19.31 5.16
C ILE A 71 -13.16 18.78 6.17
N ASP A 72 -14.44 18.92 5.83
CA ASP A 72 -15.57 18.67 6.73
C ASP A 72 -15.52 17.28 7.40
N TYR A 73 -15.30 16.22 6.61
CA TYR A 73 -15.26 14.86 7.11
C TYR A 73 -13.99 14.52 7.91
N GLU A 74 -12.92 15.30 7.81
CA GLU A 74 -11.71 15.12 8.63
C GLU A 74 -11.85 15.81 9.97
N VAL A 75 -12.30 17.07 9.96
CA VAL A 75 -12.44 17.90 11.17
C VAL A 75 -13.54 17.37 12.09
N ASN A 76 -14.64 16.87 11.52
CA ASN A 76 -15.76 16.31 12.26
C ASN A 76 -15.63 14.79 12.49
N SER A 77 -14.46 14.20 12.18
CA SER A 77 -14.24 12.77 12.33
C SER A 77 -14.17 12.34 13.79
N LYS A 78 -14.73 11.15 14.08
CA LYS A 78 -14.60 10.53 15.41
C LYS A 78 -13.17 10.20 15.79
N VAL A 79 -12.29 9.96 14.80
CA VAL A 79 -10.88 9.63 15.03
C VAL A 79 -10.00 10.86 15.23
N PHE A 80 -10.55 12.08 15.03
CA PHE A 80 -9.80 13.32 15.20
C PHE A 80 -9.59 13.67 16.69
N THR A 81 -8.81 12.83 17.38
CA THR A 81 -8.49 12.92 18.80
C THR A 81 -6.98 12.95 19.01
N ASP A 82 -6.55 13.56 20.13
CA ASP A 82 -5.13 13.60 20.49
C ASP A 82 -4.55 12.20 20.72
N THR A 83 -5.35 11.31 21.32
CA THR A 83 -4.94 9.93 21.59
C THR A 83 -4.65 9.18 20.31
N TYR A 84 -5.57 9.21 19.34
CA TYR A 84 -5.41 8.50 18.06
C TYR A 84 -4.19 8.98 17.28
N LEU A 85 -3.99 10.30 17.18
CA LEU A 85 -2.86 10.87 16.45
C LEU A 85 -1.52 10.56 17.13
N LYS A 86 -1.48 10.58 18.47
CA LYS A 86 -0.28 10.17 19.24
C LYS A 86 -0.01 8.67 19.09
N ASP A 87 -1.04 7.84 19.01
CA ASP A 87 -0.89 6.41 18.78
C ASP A 87 -0.30 6.13 17.39
N ILE A 88 -0.78 6.81 16.34
CA ILE A 88 -0.17 6.74 14.99
C ILE A 88 1.32 7.11 15.05
N GLU A 89 1.66 8.25 15.66
CA GLU A 89 3.05 8.70 15.80
C GLU A 89 3.91 7.65 16.52
N THR A 90 3.37 7.08 17.61
CA THR A 90 4.02 6.05 18.41
C THR A 90 4.28 4.78 17.61
N PHE A 91 3.27 4.29 16.88
CA PHE A 91 3.40 3.09 16.05
C PHE A 91 4.37 3.29 14.89
N TYR A 92 4.39 4.47 14.26
CA TYR A 92 5.42 4.80 13.28
C TYR A 92 6.82 4.74 13.89
N LYS A 93 7.07 5.48 14.99
CA LYS A 93 8.41 5.62 15.57
C LYS A 93 8.92 4.35 16.23
N GLN A 94 8.07 3.65 16.98
CA GLN A 94 8.50 2.52 17.82
C GLN A 94 8.44 1.18 17.12
N HIS A 95 7.54 1.03 16.12
CA HIS A 95 7.32 -0.24 15.43
C HIS A 95 7.80 -0.18 13.99
N PHE A 96 7.18 0.66 13.14
CA PHE A 96 7.48 0.65 11.70
C PHE A 96 8.92 1.07 11.38
N LEU A 97 9.38 2.23 11.86
CA LEU A 97 10.74 2.71 11.59
C LEU A 97 11.80 1.78 12.15
N LYS A 98 11.54 1.19 13.33
CA LYS A 98 12.44 0.22 13.95
C LYS A 98 12.56 -1.05 13.10
N ASP A 99 11.45 -1.59 12.62
CA ASP A 99 11.43 -2.80 11.80
C ASP A 99 12.08 -2.58 10.43
N ILE A 100 11.64 -1.53 9.72
CA ILE A 100 12.10 -1.24 8.36
C ILE A 100 13.55 -0.78 8.31
N SER A 101 14.13 -0.27 9.42
CA SER A 101 15.54 0.15 9.49
C SER A 101 16.53 -0.99 9.23
N SER A 102 16.08 -2.23 9.45
CA SER A 102 16.89 -3.42 9.15
C SER A 102 17.01 -3.69 7.66
N HIS A 103 16.10 -3.15 6.84
CA HIS A 103 16.01 -3.41 5.40
C HIS A 103 16.20 -2.17 4.53
N ALA A 104 15.59 -1.04 4.86
CA ALA A 104 15.65 0.18 4.05
C ALA A 104 16.59 1.20 4.66
N GLU A 105 17.10 2.11 3.84
CA GLU A 105 17.63 3.37 4.35
C GLU A 105 16.49 4.24 4.89
N ILE A 106 16.76 5.00 5.96
CA ILE A 106 15.76 5.86 6.59
C ILE A 106 16.32 7.28 6.67
N LEU A 107 15.57 8.22 6.10
CA LEU A 107 15.80 9.65 6.30
C LEU A 107 14.64 10.20 7.12
N VAL A 108 14.97 10.91 8.20
CA VAL A 108 14.00 11.51 9.12
C VAL A 108 14.17 13.02 9.09
N TYR A 109 13.09 13.74 8.79
CA TYR A 109 13.09 15.20 8.72
C TYR A 109 12.08 15.77 9.69
N ASP A 110 12.47 16.80 10.44
CA ASP A 110 11.51 17.64 11.15
C ASP A 110 10.72 18.47 10.12
N TRP A 111 9.43 18.21 10.04
CA TRP A 111 8.50 18.84 9.11
C TRP A 111 7.51 19.79 9.81
N THR A 112 7.84 20.24 11.03
CA THR A 112 6.99 21.12 11.85
C THR A 112 6.72 22.48 11.18
N ALA A 113 7.71 23.07 10.51
CA ALA A 113 7.57 24.35 9.80
C ALA A 113 7.37 24.19 8.27
N GLY A 114 7.37 22.94 7.77
CA GLY A 114 7.60 22.65 6.36
C GLY A 114 9.10 22.62 6.09
N GLY A 115 9.59 21.55 5.48
CA GLY A 115 11.01 21.39 5.17
C GLY A 115 11.34 21.81 3.74
N GLU A 116 12.64 21.97 3.48
CA GLU A 116 13.18 22.28 2.16
C GLU A 116 13.35 21.00 1.34
N THR A 117 12.66 20.92 0.20
CA THR A 117 12.70 19.72 -0.65
C THR A 117 14.07 19.49 -1.28
N GLU A 118 14.84 20.54 -1.54
CA GLU A 118 16.19 20.44 -2.12
C GLU A 118 17.14 19.69 -1.18
N VAL A 119 17.07 19.94 0.12
CA VAL A 119 17.87 19.22 1.13
C VAL A 119 17.56 17.72 1.10
N VAL A 120 16.27 17.36 0.98
CA VAL A 120 15.85 15.97 0.88
C VAL A 120 16.43 15.32 -0.38
N VAL A 121 16.41 16.02 -1.51
CA VAL A 121 16.97 15.52 -2.78
C VAL A 121 18.48 15.34 -2.66
N GLU A 122 19.22 16.33 -2.13
CA GLU A 122 20.67 16.23 -1.93
C GLU A 122 21.05 15.03 -1.06
N ASP A 123 20.31 14.79 0.02
CA ASP A 123 20.57 13.66 0.92
C ASP A 123 20.29 12.32 0.22
N ILE A 124 19.26 12.23 -0.63
CA ILE A 124 19.01 11.04 -1.45
C ILE A 124 20.16 10.80 -2.42
N GLU A 125 20.66 11.85 -3.07
CA GLU A 125 21.79 11.75 -4.03
C GLU A 125 23.11 11.35 -3.36
N ARG A 126 23.28 11.67 -2.07
CA ARG A 126 24.46 11.27 -1.29
C ARG A 126 24.45 9.81 -0.88
N ILE A 127 23.30 9.13 -0.91
CA ILE A 127 23.20 7.72 -0.52
C ILE A 127 23.74 6.85 -1.65
N ASP A 128 24.82 6.12 -1.34
CA ASP A 128 25.30 5.05 -2.21
C ASP A 128 24.53 3.75 -1.91
N PHE A 129 23.58 3.40 -2.78
CA PHE A 129 22.87 2.12 -2.68
C PHE A 129 23.69 0.92 -3.19
N GLY A 130 24.75 1.16 -3.99
CA GLY A 130 25.59 0.10 -4.57
C GLY A 130 26.39 -0.65 -3.51
N GLN A 131 26.71 0.00 -2.38
CA GLN A 131 27.41 -0.65 -1.26
C GLN A 131 26.66 -1.88 -0.71
N PHE A 132 25.32 -1.91 -0.83
CA PHE A 132 24.50 -3.01 -0.33
C PHE A 132 24.51 -4.24 -1.24
N GLU A 133 24.93 -4.10 -2.49
CA GLU A 133 25.12 -5.25 -3.38
C GLU A 133 26.45 -5.97 -3.09
N VAL A 134 27.46 -5.21 -2.65
CA VAL A 134 28.82 -5.71 -2.37
C VAL A 134 28.91 -6.40 -1.01
N ASP A 135 28.29 -5.83 0.04
CA ASP A 135 28.32 -6.42 1.38
C ASP A 135 27.18 -7.43 1.60
N HIS A 136 27.49 -8.71 1.38
CA HIS A 136 26.54 -9.81 1.60
C HIS A 136 26.10 -9.97 3.07
N HIS A 137 26.80 -9.40 4.05
CA HIS A 137 26.40 -9.45 5.46
C HIS A 137 25.41 -8.35 5.84
N ASN A 138 25.33 -7.27 5.04
CA ASN A 138 24.35 -6.23 5.25
C ASN A 138 22.94 -6.78 4.96
N LYS A 139 21.98 -6.49 5.84
CA LYS A 139 20.58 -6.92 5.68
C LYS A 139 19.75 -5.95 4.82
N LYS A 140 20.25 -4.73 4.59
CA LYS A 140 19.56 -3.72 3.80
C LYS A 140 19.43 -4.13 2.34
N MET A 141 18.25 -3.90 1.76
CA MET A 141 17.91 -4.22 0.37
C MET A 141 18.09 -5.68 -0.02
N LYS A 142 18.08 -6.60 0.96
CA LYS A 142 18.28 -8.02 0.70
C LYS A 142 17.28 -8.58 -0.33
N ASP A 143 16.04 -8.08 -0.30
CA ASP A 143 14.96 -8.51 -1.19
C ASP A 143 15.24 -8.18 -2.67
N TRP A 144 16.16 -7.25 -2.96
CA TRP A 144 16.50 -6.78 -4.31
C TRP A 144 17.76 -7.44 -4.89
N ARG A 145 18.40 -8.34 -4.14
CA ARG A 145 19.64 -9.01 -4.56
C ARG A 145 19.31 -10.27 -5.35
N PHE A 146 19.08 -10.11 -6.64
CA PHE A 146 18.89 -11.20 -7.58
C PHE A 146 20.22 -11.52 -8.30
N PRO A 147 20.98 -12.55 -7.88
CA PRO A 147 22.24 -12.92 -8.52
C PRO A 147 22.10 -13.35 -9.98
N LEU A 148 20.93 -13.86 -10.40
CA LEU A 148 20.71 -14.37 -11.75
C LEU A 148 19.74 -13.49 -12.53
N GLU A 149 20.03 -13.27 -13.83
CA GLU A 149 19.11 -12.54 -14.73
C GLU A 149 17.73 -13.21 -14.83
N ALA A 150 17.68 -14.55 -14.70
CA ALA A 150 16.43 -15.29 -14.68
C ALA A 150 15.52 -14.88 -13.52
N GLU A 151 16.07 -14.59 -12.33
CA GLU A 151 15.29 -14.18 -11.16
C GLU A 151 14.70 -12.77 -11.35
N TRP A 152 15.44 -11.87 -12.00
CA TRP A 152 14.90 -10.58 -12.43
C TRP A 152 13.74 -10.73 -13.42
N CYS A 153 13.84 -11.70 -14.33
CA CYS A 153 12.76 -12.00 -15.27
C CYS A 153 11.53 -12.58 -14.57
N GLU A 154 11.71 -13.49 -13.63
CA GLU A 154 10.64 -14.07 -12.82
C GLU A 154 9.93 -13.01 -11.96
N ALA A 155 10.68 -12.17 -11.25
CA ALA A 155 10.13 -11.05 -10.49
C ALA A 155 9.32 -10.10 -11.38
N ARG A 156 9.83 -9.81 -12.58
CA ARG A 156 9.10 -8.98 -13.56
C ARG A 156 7.80 -9.65 -14.03
N ILE A 157 7.81 -10.96 -14.33
CA ILE A 157 6.61 -11.71 -14.73
C ILE A 157 5.57 -11.66 -13.62
N LYS A 158 5.99 -11.92 -12.37
CA LYS A 158 5.13 -11.88 -11.18
C LYS A 158 4.36 -10.55 -11.07
N TYR A 159 5.06 -9.42 -11.18
CA TYR A 159 4.42 -8.11 -11.00
C TYR A 159 3.69 -7.57 -12.25
N CYS A 160 4.08 -7.98 -13.46
CA CYS A 160 3.47 -7.49 -14.70
C CYS A 160 2.31 -8.36 -15.20
N ASN A 161 2.39 -9.68 -15.03
CA ASN A 161 1.48 -10.62 -15.66
C ASN A 161 0.63 -11.40 -14.66
N GLU A 162 1.11 -11.56 -13.43
CA GLU A 162 0.47 -12.42 -12.42
C GLU A 162 -0.28 -11.63 -11.35
N LYS A 163 -0.73 -10.40 -11.67
CA LYS A 163 -1.55 -9.60 -10.75
C LYS A 163 -2.73 -10.39 -10.19
N SER A 164 -3.43 -11.17 -11.01
CA SER A 164 -4.54 -12.00 -10.53
C SER A 164 -4.11 -13.07 -9.52
N THR A 165 -2.92 -13.63 -9.69
CA THR A 165 -2.35 -14.60 -8.76
C THR A 165 -2.01 -13.90 -7.44
N LEU A 166 -1.37 -12.73 -7.49
CA LEU A 166 -1.10 -11.92 -6.29
C LEU A 166 -2.37 -11.55 -5.54
N MET A 167 -3.43 -11.17 -6.28
CA MET A 167 -4.72 -10.84 -5.68
C MET A 167 -5.40 -12.05 -5.02
N ASN A 168 -5.08 -13.29 -5.42
CA ASN A 168 -5.66 -14.47 -4.80
C ASN A 168 -5.20 -14.67 -3.35
N TYR A 169 -4.02 -14.19 -2.96
CA TYR A 169 -3.53 -14.29 -1.57
C TYR A 169 -4.37 -13.48 -0.58
N PHE A 170 -5.14 -12.50 -1.04
CA PHE A 170 -6.10 -11.76 -0.22
C PHE A 170 -7.38 -12.57 0.06
N ASN A 171 -7.65 -13.65 -0.69
CA ASN A 171 -8.85 -14.46 -0.55
C ASN A 171 -8.71 -15.47 0.60
N VAL A 172 -8.62 -14.96 1.83
CA VAL A 172 -8.59 -15.78 3.04
C VAL A 172 -10.03 -16.08 3.49
N PRO A 173 -10.44 -17.36 3.62
CA PRO A 173 -11.83 -17.72 3.93
C PRO A 173 -12.16 -17.56 5.42
N ARG A 174 -12.16 -16.32 5.92
CA ARG A 174 -12.56 -15.95 7.28
C ARG A 174 -14.02 -15.52 7.33
N TYR A 175 -14.88 -16.43 7.81
CA TYR A 175 -16.33 -16.22 7.91
C TYR A 175 -16.81 -15.94 9.35
N ASP A 176 -15.89 -15.97 10.31
CA ASP A 176 -16.13 -15.78 11.74
C ASP A 176 -16.24 -14.30 12.15
N VAL A 177 -16.01 -13.37 11.22
CA VAL A 177 -16.02 -11.91 11.47
C VAL A 177 -17.12 -11.24 10.64
N PRO A 178 -18.34 -11.07 11.18
CA PRO A 178 -19.51 -10.63 10.41
C PRO A 178 -19.38 -9.27 9.74
N GLU A 179 -18.63 -8.33 10.34
CA GLU A 179 -18.40 -6.99 9.79
C GLU A 179 -17.58 -6.97 8.48
N LEU A 180 -16.86 -8.07 8.19
CA LEU A 180 -16.08 -8.23 6.95
C LEU A 180 -16.77 -9.11 5.91
N VAL A 181 -17.88 -9.77 6.28
CA VAL A 181 -18.60 -10.71 5.42
C VAL A 181 -19.85 -10.06 4.87
N ARG A 182 -20.15 -10.31 3.60
CA ARG A 182 -21.39 -9.89 2.96
C ARG A 182 -22.34 -11.06 2.84
N ASP A 183 -23.62 -10.82 3.13
CA ASP A 183 -24.68 -11.83 2.98
C ASP A 183 -24.91 -12.20 1.50
N ALA A 184 -25.60 -13.32 1.27
CA ALA A 184 -25.83 -13.86 -0.06
C ALA A 184 -26.72 -12.97 -0.93
N ASP A 185 -27.75 -12.36 -0.35
CA ASP A 185 -28.71 -11.54 -1.09
C ASP A 185 -28.05 -10.22 -1.53
N SER A 186 -27.36 -9.53 -0.63
CA SER A 186 -26.54 -8.35 -0.96
C SER A 186 -25.44 -8.68 -1.95
N SER A 187 -24.85 -9.88 -1.88
CA SER A 187 -23.87 -10.34 -2.87
C SER A 187 -24.44 -10.50 -4.26
N LYS A 188 -25.69 -10.98 -4.38
CA LYS A 188 -26.40 -11.07 -5.65
C LYS A 188 -26.70 -9.68 -6.20
N VAL A 189 -27.22 -8.76 -5.37
CA VAL A 189 -27.50 -7.38 -5.80
C VAL A 189 -26.22 -6.70 -6.29
N PHE A 190 -25.12 -6.81 -5.54
CA PHE A 190 -23.83 -6.26 -5.96
C PHE A 190 -23.39 -6.83 -7.30
N ARG A 191 -23.48 -8.16 -7.49
CA ARG A 191 -23.11 -8.83 -8.74
C ARG A 191 -23.96 -8.30 -9.90
N ASP A 192 -25.27 -8.25 -9.73
CA ASP A 192 -26.19 -7.80 -10.77
C ASP A 192 -25.93 -6.33 -11.15
N VAL A 193 -25.66 -5.45 -10.18
CA VAL A 193 -25.31 -4.05 -10.46
C VAL A 193 -23.94 -3.95 -11.15
N TRP A 194 -22.93 -4.64 -10.62
CA TRP A 194 -21.56 -4.56 -11.13
C TRP A 194 -21.44 -5.04 -12.57
N PHE A 195 -22.01 -6.21 -12.88
CA PHE A 195 -21.91 -6.80 -14.23
C PHE A 195 -22.89 -6.19 -15.24
N ASN A 196 -23.82 -5.33 -14.81
CA ASN A 196 -24.67 -4.55 -15.72
C ASN A 196 -24.24 -3.07 -15.81
N ALA A 197 -23.22 -2.65 -15.07
CA ALA A 197 -22.66 -1.31 -15.20
C ALA A 197 -21.97 -1.14 -16.58
N PRO A 198 -22.00 0.06 -17.17
CA PRO A 198 -21.36 0.33 -18.46
C PRO A 198 -19.88 -0.08 -18.46
N GLY A 199 -19.48 -0.89 -19.46
CA GLY A 199 -18.10 -1.36 -19.62
C GLY A 199 -17.65 -2.48 -18.68
N MET A 200 -18.51 -2.96 -17.77
CA MET A 200 -18.17 -4.00 -16.78
C MET A 200 -18.78 -5.37 -17.11
N LYS A 201 -19.65 -5.42 -18.12
CA LYS A 201 -20.37 -6.63 -18.54
C LYS A 201 -19.44 -7.69 -19.14
N TYR A 202 -18.50 -7.26 -19.96
CA TYR A 202 -17.48 -8.11 -20.56
C TYR A 202 -16.08 -7.65 -20.16
N ARG A 203 -15.07 -8.46 -20.49
CA ARG A 203 -13.67 -8.09 -20.26
C ARG A 203 -13.35 -6.76 -20.96
N PRO A 204 -12.44 -5.94 -20.40
CA PRO A 204 -11.97 -4.74 -21.07
C PRO A 204 -11.55 -5.02 -22.52
N GLY A 205 -12.05 -4.21 -23.45
CA GLY A 205 -11.87 -4.45 -24.87
C GLY A 205 -12.91 -5.38 -25.49
N TYR A 206 -14.01 -5.74 -24.82
CA TYR A 206 -15.08 -6.54 -25.43
C TYR A 206 -16.48 -5.96 -25.22
N ASN A 207 -16.59 -4.67 -24.88
CA ASN A 207 -17.85 -3.99 -24.58
C ASN A 207 -18.29 -3.14 -25.78
N GLU A 208 -19.19 -3.67 -26.61
CA GLU A 208 -19.73 -2.98 -27.80
C GLU A 208 -20.41 -1.64 -27.45
N ASP A 209 -21.11 -1.61 -26.32
CA ASP A 209 -21.75 -0.44 -25.72
C ASP A 209 -20.75 0.68 -25.36
N MET A 210 -19.47 0.33 -25.20
CA MET A 210 -18.37 1.28 -24.97
C MET A 210 -17.59 1.61 -26.25
N GLY A 211 -18.05 1.15 -27.42
CA GLY A 211 -17.43 1.40 -28.72
C GLY A 211 -16.29 0.43 -29.07
N ASP A 212 -16.20 -0.72 -28.40
CA ASP A 212 -15.22 -1.74 -28.75
C ASP A 212 -15.54 -2.40 -30.10
N THR A 213 -14.62 -2.29 -31.07
CA THR A 213 -14.77 -2.87 -32.41
C THR A 213 -13.95 -4.15 -32.61
N GLY A 214 -14.31 -4.97 -33.59
CA GLY A 214 -13.52 -6.15 -33.97
C GLY A 214 -13.58 -7.30 -32.96
N LEU A 215 -14.65 -7.36 -32.16
CA LEU A 215 -14.82 -8.25 -31.00
C LEU A 215 -14.49 -9.72 -31.29
N LEU A 216 -14.92 -10.24 -32.44
CA LEU A 216 -14.71 -11.64 -32.83
C LEU A 216 -13.28 -11.94 -33.32
N THR A 217 -12.52 -10.90 -33.71
CA THR A 217 -11.19 -11.02 -34.31
C THR A 217 -10.08 -10.46 -33.41
N LYS A 218 -10.38 -10.09 -32.16
CA LYS A 218 -9.37 -9.61 -31.21
C LYS A 218 -8.43 -10.76 -30.84
N THR A 219 -7.17 -10.63 -31.24
CA THR A 219 -6.08 -11.58 -30.95
C THR A 219 -5.33 -11.27 -29.66
N THR A 220 -5.48 -10.07 -29.13
CA THR A 220 -4.86 -9.64 -27.87
C THR A 220 -5.93 -9.30 -26.84
N ILE A 221 -5.88 -9.97 -25.68
CA ILE A 221 -6.71 -9.61 -24.53
C ILE A 221 -6.14 -8.30 -23.95
N GLY A 222 -6.95 -7.25 -23.86
CA GLY A 222 -6.54 -5.92 -23.40
C GLY A 222 -6.15 -5.81 -21.92
N LEU A 223 -5.62 -6.89 -21.31
CA LEU A 223 -5.28 -7.00 -19.88
C LEU A 223 -4.27 -5.95 -19.39
N ASN A 224 -3.49 -5.36 -20.31
CA ASN A 224 -2.39 -4.45 -19.98
C ASN A 224 -2.58 -3.01 -20.52
N ARG A 225 -3.79 -2.61 -20.90
CA ARG A 225 -4.03 -1.19 -21.18
C ARG A 225 -4.39 -0.47 -19.88
N PRO A 226 -3.61 0.53 -19.42
CA PRO A 226 -4.05 1.36 -18.31
C PRO A 226 -5.36 2.06 -18.72
N LEU A 227 -6.27 2.20 -17.75
CA LEU A 227 -7.40 3.12 -17.85
C LEU A 227 -6.89 4.56 -18.00
#